data_AF-J3CDS5-F1
#
_entry.id   AF-J3CDS5-F1
#
_cell.length_a   1.000
_cell.length_b   1.000
_cell.length_c   1.000
_cell.angle_alpha   90.00
_cell.angle_beta   90.00
_cell.angle_gamma   90.00
#
_symmetry.space_group_name_H-M   'P 1'
#
loop_
_entity.id
_entity.type
_entity.pdbx_description
1 polymer ?
#
loop_
_entity_poly.entity_id
_entity_poly.type
_entity_poly.pdbx_seq_one_letter_code
_entity_poly.pdbx_strand_id
1 'polypeptide(L)'
;MVAKAVRRLPVSERRLLQPGPVAAQRFESFEGRGRQLEFMLQPGLSINEAIARPLLAANIRTATLQIEGGAFAPLHYLMPALSTDSVHAAWYSDQYSPPDETHLERGNVTFGERDGAPFIHCHAIWNEADGTRNAGHILPYETIVSQPVRAMAWGVDNIAMISEPDAETGFTLFHPVQRSLPEMDVSGSRMIFARVAPNEDILGALEAICLKHDIKKAVVRGSIGSLIGARYEDGSIVDDVATEVFVLEGLVDSSTIATRMKIAMVDTRGAITQGLIKRGENPVCITFEICLEETV
;
A
#
# COMPACT_ATOMS: atom_id res chain seq x y z
N MET A 1 -8.87 30.28 -27.93
CA MET A 1 -8.59 29.07 -27.15
C MET A 1 -7.90 29.50 -25.87
N VAL A 2 -8.62 29.55 -24.75
CA VAL A 2 -8.07 29.99 -23.46
C VAL A 2 -7.74 28.73 -22.67
N ALA A 3 -6.45 28.48 -22.47
CA ALA A 3 -5.98 27.46 -21.55
C ALA A 3 -6.52 27.78 -20.16
N LYS A 4 -7.39 26.91 -19.61
CA LYS A 4 -7.80 26.99 -18.22
C LYS A 4 -6.58 26.67 -17.37
N ALA A 5 -5.97 27.70 -16.80
CA ALA A 5 -4.96 27.55 -15.76
C ALA A 5 -5.57 26.77 -14.59
N VAL A 6 -5.05 25.58 -14.34
CA VAL A 6 -5.29 24.84 -13.10
C VAL A 6 -4.81 25.75 -11.97
N ARG A 7 -5.75 26.24 -11.17
CA ARG A 7 -5.47 27.15 -10.06
C ARG A 7 -4.78 26.35 -8.97
N ARG A 8 -3.44 26.40 -8.90
CA ARG A 8 -2.68 25.89 -7.76
C ARG A 8 -3.10 26.69 -6.53
N LEU A 9 -3.95 26.11 -5.69
CA LEU A 9 -4.21 26.63 -4.36
C LEU A 9 -2.90 26.53 -3.55
N PRO A 10 -2.57 27.51 -2.69
CA PRO A 10 -1.45 27.37 -1.78
C PRO A 10 -1.69 26.16 -0.87
N VAL A 11 -0.65 25.36 -0.61
CA VAL A 11 -0.66 24.14 0.22
C VAL A 11 -0.78 24.52 1.71
N SER A 12 -1.77 25.34 2.08
CA SER A 12 -1.98 25.72 3.48
C SER A 12 -2.84 24.71 4.25
N GLU A 13 -3.51 23.77 3.57
CA GLU A 13 -4.38 22.78 4.22
C GLU A 13 -4.05 21.31 3.89
N ARG A 14 -3.04 21.02 3.05
CA ARG A 14 -2.62 19.65 2.65
C ARG A 14 -3.78 18.66 2.44
N ARG A 15 -4.84 19.14 1.80
CA ARG A 15 -6.08 18.39 1.62
C ARG A 15 -6.39 18.30 0.13
N LEU A 16 -6.81 17.11 -0.29
CA LEU A 16 -7.23 16.83 -1.64
C LEU A 16 -8.76 16.68 -1.67
N LEU A 17 -9.42 17.46 -2.53
CA LEU A 17 -10.86 17.33 -2.74
C LEU A 17 -11.12 16.09 -3.59
N GLN A 18 -11.71 15.08 -2.98
CA GLN A 18 -12.15 13.88 -3.66
C GLN A 18 -13.47 14.13 -4.43
N PRO A 19 -13.72 13.43 -5.55
CA PRO A 19 -14.85 13.70 -6.42
C PRO A 19 -16.21 13.34 -5.84
N GLY A 20 -16.23 12.35 -4.95
CA GLY A 20 -17.45 11.84 -4.33
C GLY A 20 -17.68 12.34 -2.90
N PRO A 21 -18.75 11.86 -2.25
CA PRO A 21 -19.04 12.21 -0.88
C PRO A 21 -17.97 11.65 0.06
N VAL A 22 -17.57 12.45 1.05
CA VAL A 22 -16.64 12.01 2.11
C VAL A 22 -17.28 10.85 2.88
N ALA A 23 -16.58 9.71 2.94
CA ALA A 23 -17.02 8.55 3.70
C ALA A 23 -17.16 8.89 5.19
N ALA A 24 -18.27 8.45 5.80
CA ALA A 24 -18.57 8.72 7.20
C ALA A 24 -17.59 8.03 8.16
N GLN A 25 -17.13 6.83 7.80
CA GLN A 25 -16.03 6.15 8.50
C GLN A 25 -14.73 6.47 7.77
N ARG A 26 -13.74 6.99 8.50
CA ARG A 26 -12.45 7.40 7.94
C ARG A 26 -11.41 6.28 7.92
N PHE A 27 -11.70 5.17 8.60
CA PHE A 27 -10.98 3.93 8.47
C PHE A 27 -11.91 2.74 8.70
N GLU A 28 -11.57 1.62 8.08
CA GLU A 28 -12.20 0.32 8.27
C GLU A 28 -11.14 -0.63 8.82
N SER A 29 -11.50 -1.49 9.77
CA SER A 29 -10.51 -2.39 10.38
C SER A 29 -11.13 -3.58 11.08
N PHE A 30 -10.49 -4.74 10.89
CA PHE A 30 -10.90 -6.02 11.45
C PHE A 30 -9.70 -6.78 12.03
N GLU A 31 -9.96 -7.58 13.05
CA GLU A 31 -8.95 -8.37 13.76
C GLU A 31 -9.00 -9.86 13.37
N GLY A 32 -7.81 -10.45 13.20
CA GLY A 32 -7.62 -11.88 13.03
C GLY A 32 -6.41 -12.41 13.81
N ARG A 33 -6.28 -13.73 13.85
CA ARG A 33 -5.09 -14.41 14.37
C ARG A 33 -4.18 -14.74 13.21
N GLY A 34 -3.09 -14.00 13.12
CA GLY A 34 -2.22 -14.01 11.95
C GLY A 34 -1.13 -15.06 12.00
N ARG A 35 -0.69 -15.47 10.81
CA ARG A 35 0.43 -16.39 10.56
C ARG A 35 1.46 -15.70 9.68
N GLN A 36 2.72 -16.05 9.90
CA GLN A 36 3.82 -15.65 9.04
C GLN A 36 4.17 -16.78 8.07
N LEU A 37 4.44 -16.45 6.81
CA LEU A 37 4.85 -17.41 5.80
C LEU A 37 5.98 -16.83 4.96
N GLU A 38 7.08 -17.56 4.85
CA GLU A 38 8.19 -17.23 3.97
C GLU A 38 8.22 -18.18 2.77
N PHE A 39 8.39 -17.63 1.57
CA PHE A 39 8.44 -18.41 0.34
C PHE A 39 9.17 -17.66 -0.79
N MET A 40 9.43 -18.36 -1.89
CA MET A 40 10.01 -17.78 -3.10
C MET A 40 8.95 -17.70 -4.20
N LEU A 41 8.77 -16.51 -4.80
CA LEU A 41 8.00 -16.35 -6.02
C LEU A 41 8.75 -17.07 -7.15
N GLN A 42 8.09 -18.03 -7.79
CA GLN A 42 8.72 -18.88 -8.78
C GLN A 42 8.78 -18.18 -10.15
N PRO A 43 9.90 -18.31 -10.89
CA PRO A 43 9.99 -17.83 -12.26
C PRO A 43 8.93 -18.42 -13.19
N GLY A 44 8.55 -17.65 -14.22
CA GLY A 44 7.59 -18.03 -15.25
C GLY A 44 6.13 -17.83 -14.87
N LEU A 45 5.84 -17.27 -13.69
CA LEU A 45 4.49 -16.93 -13.23
C LEU A 45 4.32 -15.41 -13.21
N SER A 46 3.08 -14.93 -13.37
CA SER A 46 2.77 -13.55 -13.02
C SER A 46 3.00 -13.33 -11.52
N ILE A 47 3.37 -12.12 -11.12
CA ILE A 47 3.58 -11.81 -9.70
C ILE A 47 2.31 -12.11 -8.87
N ASN A 48 1.11 -11.87 -9.41
CA ASN A 48 -0.14 -12.23 -8.78
C ASN A 48 -0.24 -13.74 -8.50
N GLU A 49 0.02 -14.57 -9.52
CA GLU A 49 -0.06 -16.01 -9.39
C GLU A 49 1.03 -16.58 -8.48
N ALA A 50 2.25 -16.05 -8.59
CA ALA A 50 3.39 -16.46 -7.77
C ALA A 50 3.16 -16.21 -6.27
N ILE A 51 2.42 -15.16 -5.93
CA ILE A 51 2.00 -14.84 -4.55
C ILE A 51 0.77 -15.67 -4.15
N ALA A 52 -0.25 -15.74 -5.01
CA ALA A 52 -1.52 -16.37 -4.68
C ALA A 52 -1.38 -17.87 -4.38
N ARG A 53 -0.62 -18.62 -5.20
CA ARG A 53 -0.47 -20.07 -5.06
C ARG A 53 -0.03 -20.51 -3.64
N PRO A 54 1.11 -20.04 -3.08
CA PRO A 54 1.56 -20.45 -1.75
C PRO A 54 0.62 -19.98 -0.64
N LEU A 55 0.04 -18.77 -0.73
CA LEU A 55 -0.89 -18.27 0.28
C LEU A 55 -2.18 -19.08 0.32
N LEU A 56 -2.78 -19.38 -0.84
CA LEU A 56 -3.98 -20.20 -0.93
C LEU A 56 -3.74 -21.63 -0.44
N ALA A 57 -2.58 -22.21 -0.75
CA ALA A 57 -2.17 -23.53 -0.25
C ALA A 57 -2.03 -23.55 1.28
N ALA A 58 -1.66 -22.43 1.91
CA ALA A 58 -1.61 -22.26 3.36
C ALA A 58 -2.97 -21.88 3.99
N ASN A 59 -4.05 -21.86 3.19
CA ASN A 59 -5.37 -21.37 3.58
C ASN A 59 -5.34 -19.93 4.10
N ILE A 60 -4.48 -19.08 3.53
CA ILE A 60 -4.47 -17.64 3.78
C ILE A 60 -5.30 -16.97 2.68
N ARG A 61 -6.21 -16.09 3.07
CA ARG A 61 -7.12 -15.37 2.15
C ARG A 61 -6.82 -13.88 2.08
N THR A 62 -6.16 -13.37 3.10
CA THR A 62 -5.69 -11.99 3.18
C THR A 62 -4.28 -11.98 3.72
N ALA A 63 -3.41 -11.22 3.09
CA ALA A 63 -2.07 -10.98 3.62
C ALA A 63 -1.54 -9.61 3.19
N THR A 64 -0.60 -9.09 3.96
CA THR A 64 0.40 -8.17 3.41
C THR A 64 1.73 -8.90 3.28
N LEU A 65 2.56 -8.46 2.34
CA LEU A 65 3.85 -9.06 2.06
C LEU A 65 4.94 -8.00 1.95
N GLN A 66 6.16 -8.41 2.27
CA GLN A 66 7.39 -7.77 1.83
C GLN A 66 8.05 -8.69 0.81
N ILE A 67 8.46 -8.12 -0.31
CA ILE A 67 9.17 -8.81 -1.38
C ILE A 67 10.54 -8.16 -1.61
N GLU A 68 11.57 -8.96 -1.84
CA GLU A 68 12.93 -8.46 -2.04
C GLU A 68 13.76 -9.37 -2.94
N GLY A 69 14.69 -8.75 -3.68
CA GLY A 69 15.57 -9.44 -4.62
C GLY A 69 14.83 -10.08 -5.80
N GLY A 70 15.56 -10.81 -6.64
CA GLY A 70 15.02 -11.40 -7.87
C GLY A 70 14.85 -10.37 -8.98
N ALA A 71 14.05 -10.73 -9.99
CA ALA A 71 13.85 -9.91 -11.18
C ALA A 71 12.54 -10.25 -11.90
N PHE A 72 12.12 -9.32 -12.75
CA PHE A 72 10.96 -9.44 -13.61
C PHE A 72 11.33 -9.27 -15.08
N ALA A 73 10.72 -10.09 -15.95
CA ALA A 73 10.82 -9.97 -17.41
C ALA A 73 9.59 -10.62 -18.08
N PRO A 74 8.65 -9.83 -18.64
CA PRO A 74 8.60 -8.37 -18.59
C PRO A 74 8.21 -7.82 -17.20
N LEU A 75 8.61 -6.57 -16.93
CA LEU A 75 8.02 -5.72 -15.91
C LEU A 75 7.00 -4.78 -16.57
N HIS A 76 5.82 -4.66 -15.97
CA HIS A 76 4.83 -3.67 -16.35
C HIS A 76 4.37 -2.88 -15.13
N TYR A 77 4.35 -1.56 -15.22
CA TYR A 77 4.04 -0.71 -14.07
C TYR A 77 3.35 0.60 -14.45
N LEU A 78 2.77 1.24 -13.45
CA LEU A 78 2.16 2.56 -13.50
C LEU A 78 2.87 3.51 -12.53
N MET A 79 2.90 4.80 -12.89
CA MET A 79 3.38 5.88 -12.04
C MET A 79 2.20 6.66 -11.47
N PRO A 80 2.33 7.28 -10.28
CA PRO A 80 1.37 8.28 -9.85
C PRO A 80 1.35 9.43 -10.87
N ALA A 81 0.16 9.88 -11.22
CA ALA A 81 -0.04 10.95 -12.18
C ALA A 81 -1.11 11.93 -11.70
N LEU A 82 -1.09 13.13 -12.30
CA LEU A 82 -2.19 14.07 -12.16
C LEU A 82 -3.38 13.54 -12.94
N SER A 83 -4.59 13.66 -12.37
CA SER A 83 -5.79 13.38 -13.16
C SER A 83 -5.88 14.33 -14.35
N THR A 84 -6.19 13.76 -15.51
CA THR A 84 -6.48 14.50 -16.74
C THR A 84 -7.98 14.61 -17.00
N ASP A 85 -8.78 13.92 -16.20
CA ASP A 85 -10.24 13.99 -16.26
C ASP A 85 -10.81 14.96 -15.21
N SER A 86 -12.10 15.23 -15.31
CA SER A 86 -12.83 16.08 -14.37
C SER A 86 -13.44 15.30 -13.19
N VAL A 87 -13.10 14.01 -13.05
CA VAL A 87 -13.80 13.08 -12.14
C VAL A 87 -12.88 12.43 -11.11
N HIS A 88 -11.55 12.55 -11.22
CA HIS A 88 -10.61 12.04 -10.22
C HIS A 88 -9.67 13.15 -9.72
N ALA A 89 -9.23 13.01 -8.46
CA ALA A 89 -8.32 13.96 -7.83
C ALA A 89 -6.83 13.64 -8.04
N ALA A 90 -6.53 12.37 -8.34
CA ALA A 90 -5.24 11.83 -8.76
C ALA A 90 -5.50 10.68 -9.74
N TRP A 91 -4.50 10.22 -10.49
CA TRP A 91 -4.66 9.12 -11.44
C TRP A 91 -3.37 8.31 -11.59
N TYR A 92 -3.41 7.27 -12.41
CA TYR A 92 -2.22 6.55 -12.88
C TYR A 92 -1.74 7.11 -14.22
N SER A 93 -0.44 6.99 -14.49
CA SER A 93 0.11 7.24 -15.82
C SER A 93 -0.39 6.23 -16.86
N ASP A 94 0.01 6.40 -18.11
CA ASP A 94 0.04 5.29 -19.06
C ASP A 94 0.99 4.18 -18.56
N GLN A 95 0.79 2.96 -19.06
CA GLN A 95 1.62 1.80 -18.71
C GLN A 95 3.04 1.95 -19.25
N TYR A 96 4.03 1.75 -18.37
CA TYR A 96 5.43 1.61 -18.72
C TYR A 96 5.81 0.13 -18.84
N SER A 97 6.70 -0.17 -19.79
CA SER A 97 7.14 -1.54 -20.11
C SER A 97 8.62 -1.53 -20.50
N PRO A 98 9.56 -1.51 -19.54
CA PRO A 98 10.98 -1.62 -19.84
C PRO A 98 11.24 -2.88 -20.69
N PRO A 99 12.05 -2.77 -21.75
CA PRO A 99 12.24 -3.89 -22.69
C PRO A 99 13.11 -5.01 -22.11
N ASP A 100 13.94 -4.69 -21.12
CA ASP A 100 14.92 -5.59 -20.53
C ASP A 100 14.49 -6.10 -19.16
N GLU A 101 15.16 -7.16 -18.70
CA GLU A 101 14.98 -7.69 -17.35
C GLU A 101 15.27 -6.61 -16.29
N THR A 102 14.40 -6.54 -15.30
CA THR A 102 14.42 -5.50 -14.27
C THR A 102 14.56 -6.11 -12.89
N HIS A 103 15.54 -5.64 -12.12
CA HIS A 103 15.90 -6.21 -10.82
C HIS A 103 15.12 -5.54 -9.68
N LEU A 104 14.35 -6.33 -8.93
CA LEU A 104 13.63 -5.86 -7.76
C LEU A 104 14.62 -5.53 -6.64
N GLU A 105 14.56 -4.31 -6.12
CA GLU A 105 15.26 -3.96 -4.89
C GLU A 105 14.42 -4.45 -3.70
N ARG A 106 13.20 -3.92 -3.58
CA ARG A 106 12.22 -4.29 -2.55
C ARG A 106 10.84 -3.74 -2.89
N GLY A 107 9.80 -4.32 -2.31
CA GLY A 107 8.44 -3.81 -2.39
C GLY A 107 7.55 -4.40 -1.32
N ASN A 108 6.34 -3.86 -1.24
CA ASN A 108 5.28 -4.40 -0.40
C ASN A 108 4.06 -4.73 -1.25
N VAL A 109 3.25 -5.65 -0.75
CA VAL A 109 2.07 -6.16 -1.47
C VAL A 109 0.91 -6.33 -0.50
N THR A 110 -0.28 -5.90 -0.91
CA THR A 110 -1.54 -6.38 -0.32
C THR A 110 -2.08 -7.51 -1.19
N PHE A 111 -2.39 -8.64 -0.56
CA PHE A 111 -3.03 -9.79 -1.19
C PHE A 111 -4.46 -9.93 -0.67
N GLY A 112 -5.39 -10.07 -1.61
CA GLY A 112 -6.80 -10.30 -1.34
C GLY A 112 -7.51 -10.81 -2.59
N GLU A 113 -8.68 -10.27 -2.88
CA GLU A 113 -9.48 -10.69 -4.01
C GLU A 113 -10.11 -9.51 -4.77
N ARG A 114 -10.35 -9.73 -6.06
CA ARG A 114 -11.13 -8.87 -6.94
C ARG A 114 -12.00 -9.75 -7.81
N ASP A 115 -13.28 -9.44 -7.93
CA ASP A 115 -14.26 -10.21 -8.72
C ASP A 115 -14.27 -11.72 -8.37
N GLY A 116 -14.05 -12.04 -7.09
CA GLY A 116 -14.00 -13.42 -6.59
C GLY A 116 -12.73 -14.21 -6.95
N ALA A 117 -11.72 -13.57 -7.55
CA ALA A 117 -10.43 -14.16 -7.89
C ALA A 117 -9.28 -13.54 -7.08
N PRO A 118 -8.18 -14.28 -6.85
CA PRO A 118 -7.01 -13.74 -6.16
C PRO A 118 -6.42 -12.54 -6.88
N PHE A 119 -6.20 -11.45 -6.15
CA PHE A 119 -5.70 -10.19 -6.69
C PHE A 119 -4.69 -9.55 -5.73
N ILE A 120 -3.71 -8.82 -6.27
CA ILE A 120 -2.74 -8.07 -5.48
C ILE A 120 -2.69 -6.60 -5.84
N HIS A 121 -2.26 -5.79 -4.88
CA HIS A 121 -1.80 -4.42 -5.08
C HIS A 121 -0.33 -4.36 -4.63
N CYS A 122 0.57 -3.89 -5.50
CA CYS A 122 2.01 -3.95 -5.25
C CYS A 122 2.70 -2.63 -5.57
N HIS A 123 3.45 -2.09 -4.59
CA HIS A 123 4.38 -0.99 -4.78
C HIS A 123 5.81 -1.46 -4.54
N ALA A 124 6.73 -1.04 -5.41
CA ALA A 124 8.11 -1.49 -5.34
C ALA A 124 9.11 -0.44 -5.83
N ILE A 125 10.38 -0.70 -5.51
CA ILE A 125 11.56 -0.06 -6.09
C ILE A 125 12.35 -1.13 -6.84
N TRP A 126 12.87 -0.78 -8.01
CA TRP A 126 13.68 -1.65 -8.85
C TRP A 126 14.78 -0.88 -9.56
N ASN A 127 15.68 -1.62 -10.19
CA ASN A 127 16.73 -1.10 -11.06
C ASN A 127 16.59 -1.73 -12.45
N GLU A 128 16.51 -0.89 -13.47
CA GLU A 128 16.49 -1.31 -14.87
C GLU A 128 17.90 -1.65 -15.36
N ALA A 129 17.98 -2.28 -16.53
CA ALA A 129 19.25 -2.79 -17.09
C ALA A 129 20.30 -1.69 -17.33
N ASP A 130 19.87 -0.44 -17.56
CA ASP A 130 20.75 0.72 -17.72
C ASP A 130 21.24 1.32 -16.38
N GLY A 131 20.83 0.73 -15.26
CA GLY A 131 21.13 1.20 -13.90
C GLY A 131 20.18 2.27 -13.38
N THR A 132 19.15 2.66 -14.15
CA THR A 132 18.12 3.59 -13.68
C THR A 132 17.31 2.95 -12.56
N ARG A 133 17.26 3.65 -11.42
CA ARG A 133 16.46 3.25 -10.27
C ARG A 133 15.07 3.86 -10.38
N ASN A 134 14.05 3.00 -10.43
CA ASN A 134 12.64 3.37 -10.61
C ASN A 134 11.78 2.78 -9.50
N ALA A 135 10.56 3.30 -9.38
CA ALA A 135 9.59 2.87 -8.39
C ALA A 135 8.18 3.20 -8.85
N GLY A 136 7.18 2.48 -8.36
CA GLY A 136 5.79 2.68 -8.77
C GLY A 136 4.90 1.49 -8.44
N HIS A 137 3.75 1.46 -9.11
CA HIS A 137 2.73 0.43 -8.98
C HIS A 137 2.97 -0.69 -9.98
N ILE A 138 3.25 -1.90 -9.50
CA ILE A 138 3.47 -3.08 -10.36
C ILE A 138 2.13 -3.63 -10.81
N LEU A 139 1.99 -3.84 -12.12
CA LEU A 139 0.81 -4.45 -12.71
C LEU A 139 0.79 -5.97 -12.45
N PRO A 140 -0.26 -6.49 -11.81
CA PRO A 140 -0.23 -7.79 -11.13
C PRO A 140 -0.25 -9.00 -12.09
N TYR A 141 -0.94 -8.91 -13.21
CA TYR A 141 -1.11 -10.03 -14.15
C TYR A 141 -0.07 -10.00 -15.26
N GLU A 142 0.36 -8.80 -15.63
CA GLU A 142 1.24 -8.53 -16.74
C GLU A 142 2.71 -8.76 -16.36
N THR A 143 3.10 -8.42 -15.13
CA THR A 143 4.49 -8.56 -14.66
C THR A 143 4.82 -10.02 -14.36
N ILE A 144 5.88 -10.54 -15.00
CA ILE A 144 6.30 -11.94 -14.89
C ILE A 144 7.60 -12.06 -14.11
N VAL A 145 7.63 -12.95 -13.12
CA VAL A 145 8.83 -13.29 -12.36
C VAL A 145 9.83 -14.00 -13.29
N SER A 146 11.03 -13.47 -13.44
CA SER A 146 12.09 -14.07 -14.26
C SER A 146 13.20 -14.71 -13.41
N GLN A 147 13.48 -14.12 -12.26
CA GLN A 147 14.36 -14.71 -11.23
C GLN A 147 13.62 -14.81 -9.89
N PRO A 148 13.89 -15.83 -9.07
CA PRO A 148 13.16 -16.02 -7.81
C PRO A 148 13.19 -14.78 -6.91
N VAL A 149 12.03 -14.33 -6.47
CA VAL A 149 11.87 -13.20 -5.54
C VAL A 149 11.54 -13.75 -4.16
N ARG A 150 12.22 -13.27 -3.11
CA ARG A 150 11.91 -13.68 -1.73
C ARG A 150 10.66 -12.94 -1.26
N ALA A 151 9.76 -13.65 -0.59
CA ALA A 151 8.55 -13.07 -0.01
C ALA A 151 8.38 -13.48 1.46
N MET A 152 8.09 -12.50 2.31
CA MET A 152 7.61 -12.69 3.68
C MET A 152 6.19 -12.15 3.79
N ALA A 153 5.25 -13.01 4.19
CA ALA A 153 3.83 -12.68 4.30
C ALA A 153 3.34 -12.72 5.74
N TRP A 154 2.44 -11.80 6.08
CA TRP A 154 1.64 -11.78 7.31
C TRP A 154 0.19 -11.88 6.90
N GLY A 155 -0.48 -12.98 7.27
CA GLY A 155 -1.82 -13.26 6.75
C GLY A 155 -2.76 -13.95 7.72
N VAL A 156 -4.04 -13.81 7.42
CA VAL A 156 -5.18 -14.35 8.18
C VAL A 156 -6.14 -15.07 7.23
N ASP A 157 -7.02 -15.90 7.80
CA ASP A 157 -8.03 -16.68 7.07
C ASP A 157 -9.46 -16.14 7.26
N ASN A 158 -9.73 -15.40 8.34
CA ASN A 158 -11.06 -14.93 8.73
C ASN A 158 -11.43 -13.53 8.22
N ILE A 159 -10.48 -12.84 7.57
CA ILE A 159 -10.66 -11.52 6.94
C ILE A 159 -10.37 -11.67 5.44
N ALA A 160 -11.12 -10.94 4.61
CA ALA A 160 -10.82 -10.71 3.20
C ALA A 160 -10.42 -9.24 2.99
N MET A 161 -9.38 -8.95 2.21
CA MET A 161 -9.24 -7.65 1.54
C MET A 161 -9.92 -7.77 0.19
N ILE A 162 -11.01 -7.04 -0.03
CA ILE A 162 -11.80 -7.09 -1.26
C ILE A 162 -11.60 -5.79 -2.03
N SER A 163 -11.28 -5.88 -3.31
CA SER A 163 -11.10 -4.73 -4.18
C SER A 163 -12.41 -4.37 -4.87
N GLU A 164 -13.05 -3.27 -4.44
CA GLU A 164 -14.38 -2.84 -4.88
C GLU A 164 -14.44 -1.32 -5.20
N PRO A 165 -15.43 -0.87 -5.98
CA PRO A 165 -15.60 0.56 -6.27
C PRO A 165 -15.81 1.39 -5.00
N ASP A 166 -15.04 2.47 -4.88
CA ASP A 166 -15.09 3.42 -3.78
C ASP A 166 -15.77 4.72 -4.21
N ALA A 167 -16.85 5.08 -3.51
CA ALA A 167 -17.67 6.22 -3.89
C ALA A 167 -16.99 7.58 -3.65
N GLU A 168 -16.08 7.70 -2.67
CA GLU A 168 -15.40 8.97 -2.35
C GLU A 168 -14.38 9.32 -3.43
N THR A 169 -13.54 8.36 -3.80
CA THR A 169 -12.38 8.57 -4.69
C THR A 169 -12.67 8.31 -6.16
N GLY A 170 -13.67 7.47 -6.47
CA GLY A 170 -13.93 6.96 -7.82
C GLY A 170 -13.04 5.77 -8.23
N PHE A 171 -12.11 5.35 -7.38
CA PHE A 171 -11.23 4.21 -7.63
C PHE A 171 -11.86 2.88 -7.24
N THR A 172 -11.30 1.77 -7.74
CA THR A 172 -11.55 0.43 -7.20
C THR A 172 -10.45 0.09 -6.20
N LEU A 173 -10.78 0.02 -4.91
CA LEU A 173 -9.82 0.00 -3.81
C LEU A 173 -10.02 -1.22 -2.91
N PHE A 174 -8.92 -1.71 -2.33
CA PHE A 174 -9.00 -2.75 -1.32
C PHE A 174 -9.58 -2.20 -0.01
N HIS A 175 -10.56 -2.91 0.56
CA HIS A 175 -11.05 -2.69 1.91
C HIS A 175 -11.21 -4.02 2.67
N PRO A 176 -11.01 -4.03 4.00
CA PRO A 176 -11.12 -5.25 4.77
C PRO A 176 -12.58 -5.60 5.04
N VAL A 177 -12.93 -6.89 4.95
CA VAL A 177 -14.25 -7.43 5.25
C VAL A 177 -14.10 -8.65 6.16
N GLN A 178 -14.87 -8.70 7.26
CA GLN A 178 -14.96 -9.89 8.09
C GLN A 178 -15.68 -11.02 7.33
N ARG A 179 -15.02 -12.17 7.15
CA ARG A 179 -15.63 -13.35 6.48
C ARG A 179 -16.23 -14.33 7.47
N SER A 180 -15.54 -14.56 8.58
CA SER A 180 -15.97 -15.44 9.66
C SER A 180 -15.47 -14.90 10.99
N LEU A 181 -16.09 -15.29 12.10
CA LEU A 181 -15.53 -14.97 13.41
C LEU A 181 -14.18 -15.68 13.59
N PRO A 182 -13.20 -15.07 14.29
CA PRO A 182 -11.96 -15.75 14.63
C PRO A 182 -12.27 -17.03 15.42
N GLU A 183 -11.66 -18.15 15.07
CA GLU A 183 -11.70 -19.35 15.90
C GLU A 183 -10.92 -19.10 17.21
N MET A 184 -11.51 -19.47 18.36
CA MET A 184 -10.95 -19.11 19.68
C MET A 184 -9.62 -19.81 20.02
N ASP A 185 -9.27 -20.89 19.33
CA ASP A 185 -8.08 -21.73 19.60
C ASP A 185 -6.93 -21.54 18.59
N VAL A 186 -6.97 -20.51 17.75
CA VAL A 186 -5.91 -20.28 16.76
C VAL A 186 -4.72 -19.57 17.39
N SER A 187 -3.59 -20.29 17.48
CA SER A 187 -2.29 -19.76 17.85
C SER A 187 -1.81 -18.74 16.79
N GLY A 188 -1.38 -17.55 17.23
CA GLY A 188 -0.86 -16.50 16.37
C GLY A 188 -0.94 -15.11 17.00
N SER A 189 -0.10 -14.19 16.53
CA SER A 189 -0.16 -12.77 16.93
C SER A 189 -1.49 -12.16 16.51
N ARG A 190 -2.04 -11.23 17.31
CA ARG A 190 -3.19 -10.43 16.88
C ARG A 190 -2.76 -9.57 15.70
N MET A 191 -3.48 -9.68 14.60
CA MET A 191 -3.24 -8.85 13.42
C MET A 191 -4.49 -8.07 13.05
N ILE A 192 -4.32 -6.79 12.73
CA ILE A 192 -5.38 -5.92 12.23
C ILE A 192 -5.14 -5.65 10.76
N PHE A 193 -6.12 -5.95 9.93
CA PHE A 193 -6.17 -5.48 8.55
C PHE A 193 -7.07 -4.27 8.47
N ALA A 194 -6.57 -3.20 7.88
CA ALA A 194 -7.26 -1.93 7.84
C ALA A 194 -7.10 -1.21 6.51
N ARG A 195 -8.06 -0.34 6.24
CA ARG A 195 -8.01 0.66 5.17
C ARG A 195 -8.20 2.04 5.79
N VAL A 196 -7.37 3.00 5.40
CA VAL A 196 -7.52 4.42 5.76
C VAL A 196 -7.97 5.21 4.53
N ALA A 197 -8.96 6.07 4.74
CA ALA A 197 -9.58 6.90 3.72
C ALA A 197 -8.72 8.16 3.42
N PRO A 198 -9.00 8.87 2.31
CA PRO A 198 -8.30 10.12 1.97
C PRO A 198 -8.24 11.17 3.09
N ASN A 199 -7.25 12.05 3.02
CA ASN A 199 -7.09 13.23 3.89
C ASN A 199 -6.87 12.97 5.39
N GLU A 200 -6.85 11.71 5.83
CA GLU A 200 -6.47 11.36 7.20
C GLU A 200 -4.96 11.34 7.36
N ASP A 201 -4.44 11.88 8.47
CA ASP A 201 -3.03 11.72 8.81
C ASP A 201 -2.75 10.25 9.15
N ILE A 202 -1.79 9.65 8.44
CA ILE A 202 -1.55 8.22 8.53
C ILE A 202 -1.05 7.78 9.91
N LEU A 203 -0.24 8.58 10.61
CA LEU A 203 0.25 8.22 11.95
C LEU A 203 -0.89 8.28 12.97
N GLY A 204 -1.72 9.32 12.93
CA GLY A 204 -2.91 9.40 13.78
C GLY A 204 -3.91 8.28 13.50
N ALA A 205 -4.10 7.90 12.24
CA ALA A 205 -4.98 6.79 11.87
C ALA A 205 -4.51 5.44 12.42
N LEU A 206 -3.21 5.13 12.36
CA LEU A 206 -2.63 3.91 12.92
C LEU A 206 -2.91 3.78 14.42
N GLU A 207 -2.80 4.89 15.16
CA GLU A 207 -3.09 4.95 16.60
C GLU A 207 -4.57 4.75 16.89
N ALA A 208 -5.45 5.44 16.14
CA ALA A 208 -6.89 5.29 16.27
C ALA A 208 -7.35 3.85 16.00
N ILE A 209 -6.75 3.18 15.01
CA ILE A 209 -6.99 1.77 14.72
C ILE A 209 -6.53 0.90 15.90
N CYS A 210 -5.32 1.12 16.43
CA CYS A 210 -4.83 0.37 17.60
C CYS A 210 -5.74 0.55 18.82
N LEU A 211 -6.18 1.79 19.11
CA LEU A 211 -7.09 2.09 20.20
C LEU A 211 -8.45 1.39 20.04
N LYS A 212 -9.02 1.35 18.83
CA LYS A 212 -10.28 0.64 18.54
C LYS A 212 -10.20 -0.85 18.90
N HIS A 213 -9.03 -1.47 18.76
CA HIS A 213 -8.80 -2.88 19.00
C HIS A 213 -8.08 -3.17 20.32
N ASP A 214 -7.99 -2.20 21.24
CA ASP A 214 -7.29 -2.36 22.53
C ASP A 214 -5.82 -2.85 22.40
N ILE A 215 -5.14 -2.49 21.31
CA ILE A 215 -3.73 -2.80 21.06
C ILE A 215 -2.88 -1.62 21.51
N LYS A 216 -1.92 -1.86 22.41
CA LYS A 216 -1.01 -0.82 22.91
C LYS A 216 0.18 -0.59 21.97
N LYS A 217 0.77 -1.66 21.47
CA LYS A 217 1.97 -1.62 20.63
C LYS A 217 1.81 -2.55 19.45
N ALA A 218 2.19 -2.08 18.27
CA ALA A 218 2.15 -2.87 17.05
C ALA A 218 3.30 -2.54 16.10
N VAL A 219 3.60 -3.47 15.20
CA VAL A 219 4.48 -3.26 14.05
C VAL A 219 3.62 -3.14 12.79
N VAL A 220 3.95 -2.19 11.91
CA VAL A 220 3.32 -2.05 10.60
C VAL A 220 4.00 -3.01 9.62
N ARG A 221 3.23 -3.93 9.02
CA ARG A 221 3.72 -5.02 8.17
C ARG A 221 3.26 -4.87 6.73
N GLY A 222 4.21 -4.92 5.78
CA GLY A 222 3.94 -5.02 4.34
C GLY A 222 2.93 -4.00 3.78
N SER A 223 2.76 -2.85 4.44
CA SER A 223 1.66 -1.91 4.15
C SER A 223 2.02 -0.96 3.00
N ILE A 224 1.00 -0.56 2.24
CA ILE A 224 1.13 0.29 1.05
C ILE A 224 0.01 1.33 0.99
N GLY A 225 0.20 2.38 0.21
CA GLY A 225 -0.83 3.38 0.02
C GLY A 225 -0.33 4.56 -0.79
N SER A 226 -1.06 5.66 -0.70
CA SER A 226 -0.71 6.92 -1.34
C SER A 226 -0.82 8.09 -0.36
N LEU A 227 0.07 9.07 -0.47
CA LEU A 227 0.08 10.28 0.36
C LEU A 227 0.04 11.55 -0.50
N ILE A 228 -0.49 12.63 0.07
CA ILE A 228 -0.45 13.97 -0.55
C ILE A 228 0.94 14.55 -0.30
N GLY A 229 1.90 14.18 -1.14
CA GLY A 229 3.32 14.49 -0.92
C GLY A 229 3.84 13.93 0.42
N ALA A 230 4.92 14.50 0.94
CA ALA A 230 5.50 14.07 2.21
C ALA A 230 6.14 15.22 2.99
N ARG A 231 6.18 15.06 4.32
CA ARG A 231 7.05 15.82 5.22
C ARG A 231 7.82 14.83 6.08
N TYR A 232 9.14 14.88 5.95
CA TYR A 232 10.03 14.01 6.70
C TYR A 232 10.57 14.72 7.94
N GLU A 233 10.92 13.93 8.96
CA GLU A 233 11.48 14.42 10.22
C GLU A 233 12.82 15.16 10.02
N ASP A 234 13.59 14.78 9.00
CA ASP A 234 14.85 15.44 8.63
C ASP A 234 14.67 16.81 7.96
N GLY A 235 13.42 17.23 7.74
CA GLY A 235 13.07 18.50 7.11
C GLY A 235 12.96 18.44 5.59
N SER A 236 13.25 17.31 4.95
CA SER A 236 13.01 17.13 3.52
C SER A 236 11.51 17.10 3.20
N ILE A 237 11.18 17.60 2.02
CA ILE A 237 9.81 17.92 1.59
C ILE A 237 9.58 17.36 0.20
N VAL A 238 8.48 16.64 0.03
CA VAL A 238 7.91 16.30 -1.28
C VAL A 238 6.61 17.08 -1.43
N ASP A 239 6.61 18.06 -2.34
CA ASP A 239 5.41 18.81 -2.73
C ASP A 239 4.84 18.23 -4.02
N ASP A 240 3.86 17.36 -3.82
CA ASP A 240 3.07 16.71 -4.86
C ASP A 240 1.63 16.47 -4.35
N VAL A 241 0.70 16.23 -5.25
CA VAL A 241 -0.70 15.91 -4.94
C VAL A 241 -0.95 14.41 -4.91
N ALA A 242 -0.09 13.62 -5.58
CA ALA A 242 -0.19 12.17 -5.66
C ALA A 242 1.20 11.53 -5.52
N THR A 243 1.29 10.50 -4.69
CA THR A 243 2.50 9.70 -4.52
C THR A 243 2.09 8.26 -4.30
N GLU A 244 2.91 7.32 -4.75
CA GLU A 244 2.77 5.91 -4.34
C GLU A 244 3.80 5.58 -3.27
N VAL A 245 3.36 4.85 -2.25
CA VAL A 245 4.09 4.66 -0.99
C VAL A 245 4.07 3.20 -0.57
N PHE A 246 5.18 2.74 -0.01
CA PHE A 246 5.18 1.55 0.85
C PHE A 246 5.99 1.77 2.12
N VAL A 247 5.58 1.06 3.18
CA VAL A 247 6.18 1.16 4.50
C VAL A 247 7.47 0.35 4.55
N LEU A 248 8.57 1.01 4.91
CA LEU A 248 9.86 0.36 5.13
C LEU A 248 9.94 -0.23 6.53
N GLU A 249 9.54 0.58 7.53
CA GLU A 249 9.54 0.26 8.95
C GLU A 249 8.39 1.03 9.61
N GLY A 250 7.67 0.43 10.55
CA GLY A 250 6.64 1.14 11.29
C GLY A 250 6.41 0.54 12.66
N LEU A 251 6.33 1.40 13.67
CA LEU A 251 6.04 1.04 15.05
C LEU A 251 4.95 1.96 15.55
N VAL A 252 3.91 1.38 16.14
CA VAL A 252 2.80 2.09 16.74
C VAL A 252 2.88 1.92 18.25
N ASP A 253 2.71 3.01 18.98
CA ASP A 253 2.48 2.99 20.42
C ASP A 253 1.27 3.89 20.68
N SER A 254 0.10 3.28 20.90
CA SER A 254 -1.17 4.00 21.08
C SER A 254 -1.31 4.63 22.46
N SER A 255 -0.40 4.32 23.38
CA SER A 255 -0.39 4.84 24.75
C SER A 255 0.45 6.11 24.92
N THR A 256 1.27 6.44 23.92
CA THR A 256 2.18 7.59 23.90
C THR A 256 2.19 8.23 22.52
N ILE A 257 3.00 9.27 22.30
CA ILE A 257 3.19 9.88 20.98
C ILE A 257 4.37 9.25 20.19
N ALA A 258 4.76 8.01 20.53
CA ALA A 258 5.97 7.37 20.00
C ALA A 258 5.78 6.63 18.66
N THR A 259 4.57 6.65 18.09
CA THR A 259 4.30 6.08 16.76
C THR A 259 5.19 6.72 15.70
N ARG A 260 5.89 5.89 14.93
CA ARG A 260 6.80 6.30 13.87
C ARG A 260 6.67 5.38 12.66
N MET A 261 6.82 5.96 11.48
CA MET A 261 6.79 5.21 10.23
C MET A 261 7.83 5.76 9.28
N LYS A 262 8.67 4.87 8.76
CA LYS A 262 9.59 5.14 7.67
C LYS A 262 8.99 4.58 6.40
N ILE A 263 8.95 5.40 5.36
CA ILE A 263 8.38 5.02 4.07
C ILE A 263 9.40 5.19 2.96
N ALA A 264 9.17 4.50 1.84
CA ALA A 264 9.67 4.90 0.55
C ALA A 264 8.49 5.37 -0.30
N MET A 265 8.72 6.34 -1.17
CA MET A 265 7.71 6.82 -2.10
C MET A 265 8.30 7.23 -3.44
N VAL A 266 7.42 7.35 -4.43
CA VAL A 266 7.69 7.99 -5.71
C VAL A 266 6.65 9.07 -5.99
N ASP A 267 7.10 10.22 -6.47
CA ASP A 267 6.24 11.35 -6.85
C ASP A 267 5.83 11.30 -8.33
N THR A 268 4.98 12.24 -8.77
CA THR A 268 4.48 12.29 -10.16
C THR A 268 5.57 12.60 -11.19
N ARG A 269 6.77 12.97 -10.76
CA ARG A 269 7.95 13.23 -11.60
C ARG A 269 8.93 12.05 -11.59
N GLY A 270 8.60 10.96 -10.90
CA GLY A 270 9.47 9.79 -10.75
C GLY A 270 10.57 9.96 -9.70
N ALA A 271 10.55 11.02 -8.90
CA ALA A 271 11.55 11.20 -7.85
C ALA A 271 11.28 10.25 -6.67
N ILE A 272 12.26 9.41 -6.36
CA ILE A 272 12.16 8.44 -5.26
C ILE A 272 12.76 9.04 -3.99
N THR A 273 12.00 9.03 -2.91
CA THR A 273 12.46 9.50 -1.59
C THR A 273 12.14 8.47 -0.51
N GLN A 274 12.87 8.55 0.60
CA GLN A 274 12.65 7.68 1.76
C GLN A 274 12.98 8.42 3.05
N GLY A 275 12.26 8.12 4.12
CA GLY A 275 12.50 8.76 5.41
C GLY A 275 11.39 8.52 6.43
N LEU A 276 11.66 8.93 7.67
CA LEU A 276 10.67 8.98 8.74
C LEU A 276 9.74 10.16 8.51
N ILE A 277 8.44 9.91 8.51
CA ILE A 277 7.44 10.95 8.26
C ILE A 277 7.02 11.68 9.55
N LYS A 278 6.73 12.96 9.43
CA LYS A 278 6.21 13.79 10.52
C LYS A 278 4.74 13.48 10.83
N ARG A 279 4.40 13.46 12.11
CA ARG A 279 3.01 13.39 12.58
C ARG A 279 2.21 14.62 12.15
N GLY A 280 0.95 14.40 11.74
CA GLY A 280 0.00 15.46 11.43
C GLY A 280 0.24 16.17 10.11
N GLU A 281 1.25 15.74 9.35
CA GLU A 281 1.67 16.39 8.11
C GLU A 281 1.69 15.43 6.92
N ASN A 282 1.20 14.20 7.05
CA ASN A 282 1.27 13.20 5.98
C ASN A 282 -0.12 12.57 5.74
N PRO A 283 -1.05 13.34 5.15
CA PRO A 283 -2.39 12.86 4.87
C PRO A 283 -2.41 11.89 3.68
N VAL A 284 -3.27 10.89 3.79
CA VAL A 284 -3.56 9.91 2.73
C VAL A 284 -4.10 10.61 1.48
N CYS A 285 -3.61 10.23 0.30
CA CYS A 285 -4.11 10.75 -0.98
C CYS A 285 -5.39 10.01 -1.40
N ILE A 286 -5.29 8.75 -1.81
CA ILE A 286 -6.42 7.93 -2.26
C ILE A 286 -6.80 6.89 -1.19
N THR A 287 -5.83 6.11 -0.70
CA THR A 287 -6.06 5.15 0.39
C THR A 287 -4.74 4.67 0.98
N PHE A 288 -4.81 4.01 2.13
CA PHE A 288 -3.70 3.31 2.73
C PHE A 288 -4.17 1.95 3.26
N GLU A 289 -3.53 0.89 2.79
CA GLU A 289 -3.80 -0.51 3.13
C GLU A 289 -2.79 -0.98 4.18
N ILE A 290 -3.29 -1.45 5.32
CA ILE A 290 -2.51 -1.59 6.54
C ILE A 290 -2.64 -3.01 7.09
N CYS A 291 -1.52 -3.57 7.52
CA CYS A 291 -1.48 -4.68 8.46
C CYS A 291 -0.70 -4.27 9.71
N LEU A 292 -1.33 -4.37 10.87
CA LEU A 292 -0.71 -4.16 12.17
C LEU A 292 -0.57 -5.50 12.87
N GLU A 293 0.62 -5.82 13.36
CA GLU A 293 0.86 -7.01 14.20
C GLU A 293 1.13 -6.55 15.63
N GLU A 294 0.31 -6.99 16.59
CA GLU A 294 0.50 -6.69 18.01
C GLU A 294 1.85 -7.22 18.50
N THR A 295 2.53 -6.40 19.31
CA THR A 295 3.76 -6.78 20.02
C THR A 295 3.56 -6.70 21.51
N VAL A 296 4.08 -7.70 22.22
CA VAL A 296 4.02 -7.80 23.69
C VAL A 296 4.96 -6.81 24.37
#